data_AF-A0A6P1W4J7-F1
#
_entry.id   AF-A0A6P1W4J7-F1
#
_cell.length_a   1.000
_cell.length_b   1.000
_cell.length_c   1.000
_cell.angle_alpha   90.00
_cell.angle_beta   90.00
_cell.angle_gamma   90.00
#
_symmetry.space_group_name_H-M   'P 1'
#
loop_
_entity.id
_entity.type
_entity.pdbx_description
1 polymer ?
#
loop_
_entity_poly.entity_id
_entity_poly.type
_entity_poly.pdbx_seq_one_letter_code
_entity_poly.pdbx_strand_id
1 'polypeptide(L)' 'MNVESHNETIVCPKCELIQIATVEHTVPWHSYVHTCSACQYIITESEWQRVQDTVAYYEELKRGVMGVLGETPL' A
#
# COMPACT_ATOMS: atom_id res chain seq x y z
N MET A 1 -15.01 -20.12 -14.68
CA MET A 1 -13.93 -19.23 -15.16
C MET A 1 -13.03 -19.02 -13.97
N ASN A 2 -11.78 -19.48 -14.02
CA ASN A 2 -10.83 -19.20 -12.95
C ASN A 2 -10.24 -17.84 -13.25
N VAL A 3 -10.49 -16.86 -12.39
CA VAL A 3 -9.84 -15.55 -12.45
C VAL A 3 -8.54 -15.69 -11.69
N GLU A 4 -7.41 -15.54 -12.39
CA GLU A 4 -6.11 -15.47 -11.72
C GLU A 4 -6.09 -14.26 -10.80
N SER A 5 -5.48 -14.38 -9.63
CA SER A 5 -5.45 -13.31 -8.63
C SER A 5 -4.25 -13.47 -7.69
N HIS A 6 -3.91 -12.38 -7.03
CA HIS A 6 -2.92 -12.38 -5.95
C HIS A 6 -3.39 -11.47 -4.81
N ASN A 7 -2.77 -11.65 -3.64
CA ASN A 7 -3.05 -10.82 -2.48
C ASN A 7 -1.92 -9.82 -2.25
N GLU A 8 -2.28 -8.59 -1.93
CA GLU A 8 -1.37 -7.54 -1.52
C GLU A 8 -1.81 -6.96 -0.16
N THR A 9 -0.83 -6.61 0.68
CA THR A 9 -1.12 -5.91 1.94
C THR A 9 -1.11 -4.41 1.68
N ILE A 10 -2.24 -3.75 1.93
CA ILE A 10 -2.44 -2.33 1.65
C ILE A 10 -2.87 -1.54 2.89
N VAL A 11 -2.66 -0.23 2.84
CA VAL A 11 -3.12 0.73 3.86
C VAL A 11 -4.39 1.42 3.37
N CYS A 12 -5.42 1.50 4.21
CA CYS A 12 -6.61 2.31 3.90
C CYS A 12 -6.27 3.81 4.00
N PRO A 13 -6.52 4.62 2.96
CA PRO A 13 -6.24 6.07 3.01
C PRO A 13 -7.17 6.83 3.96
N LYS A 14 -8.33 6.26 4.33
CA LYS A 14 -9.34 6.92 5.17
C LYS A 14 -9.18 6.65 6.66
N CYS A 15 -8.82 5.43 7.04
CA CYS A 15 -8.74 5.03 8.45
C CYS A 15 -7.43 4.35 8.83
N GLU A 16 -6.44 4.35 7.92
CA GLU A 16 -5.07 3.84 8.13
C GLU A 16 -4.98 2.35 8.49
N LEU A 17 -6.09 1.61 8.35
CA LEU A 17 -6.10 0.17 8.58
C LEU A 17 -5.23 -0.53 7.54
N ILE A 18 -4.26 -1.32 8.02
CA ILE A 18 -3.51 -2.28 7.21
C ILE A 18 -4.35 -3.53 7.02
N GLN A 19 -4.55 -3.94 5.77
CA GLN A 19 -5.40 -5.07 5.43
C GLN A 19 -4.92 -5.79 4.16
N ILE A 20 -5.35 -7.03 3.99
CA ILE A 20 -5.09 -7.82 2.79
C ILE A 20 -6.19 -7.52 1.77
N ALA A 21 -5.80 -7.20 0.55
CA ALA A 21 -6.67 -6.99 -0.58
C ALA A 21 -6.33 -7.97 -1.71
N THR A 22 -7.34 -8.44 -2.42
CA THR A 22 -7.18 -9.33 -3.58
C THR A 22 -7.21 -8.51 -4.85
N VAL A 23 -6.19 -8.69 -5.68
CA VAL A 23 -6.06 -8.07 -7.00
C VAL A 23 -6.36 -9.13 -8.04
N GLU A 24 -7.38 -8.88 -8.85
CA GLU A 24 -7.81 -9.78 -9.92
C GLU A 24 -7.02 -9.50 -11.20
N HIS A 25 -6.51 -10.55 -11.84
CA HIS A 25 -5.79 -10.44 -13.11
C HIS A 25 -6.78 -10.38 -14.27
N THR A 26 -7.30 -9.19 -14.50
CA THR A 26 -8.07 -8.87 -15.70
C THR A 26 -7.15 -8.53 -16.88
N VAL A 27 -7.64 -8.67 -18.12
CA VAL A 27 -6.88 -8.35 -19.34
C VAL A 27 -7.44 -7.05 -19.95
N PRO A 28 -6.60 -6.08 -20.35
CA PRO A 28 -5.12 -6.11 -20.35
C PRO A 28 -4.45 -5.57 -19.08
N TRP A 29 -5.22 -5.18 -18.07
CA TRP A 29 -4.72 -4.62 -16.80
C TRP A 29 -5.40 -5.29 -15.63
N HIS A 30 -4.69 -5.44 -14.51
CA HIS A 30 -5.24 -5.97 -13.26
C HIS A 30 -6.29 -5.02 -12.66
N SER A 31 -7.25 -5.59 -11.92
CA SER A 31 -8.30 -4.84 -11.23
C SER A 31 -7.91 -4.58 -9.79
N TYR A 32 -7.74 -3.30 -9.45
CA TYR A 32 -7.41 -2.82 -8.11
C TYR A 32 -8.64 -2.13 -7.49
N VAL A 33 -9.48 -2.94 -6.84
CA VAL A 33 -10.65 -2.45 -6.11
C VAL A 33 -10.78 -3.23 -4.81
N HIS A 34 -10.77 -2.54 -3.68
CA HIS A 34 -10.90 -3.16 -2.36
C HIS A 34 -11.81 -2.35 -1.46
N THR A 35 -12.73 -3.02 -0.77
CA THR A 35 -13.56 -2.35 0.25
C THR A 35 -12.92 -2.53 1.62
N CYS A 36 -12.59 -1.42 2.28
CA CYS A 36 -11.98 -1.46 3.60
C CYS A 36 -12.92 -2.13 4.61
N SER A 37 -12.41 -3.15 5.31
CA SER A 37 -13.19 -3.92 6.28
C SER A 37 -13.66 -3.09 7.48
N ALA A 38 -12.90 -2.07 7.90
CA ALA A 38 -13.25 -1.21 9.04
C ALA A 38 -14.18 -0.05 8.67
N CYS A 39 -13.81 0.78 7.70
CA CYS A 39 -14.53 2.02 7.40
C CYS A 39 -15.41 1.96 6.14
N GLN A 40 -15.44 0.81 5.44
CA GLN A 40 -16.22 0.57 4.23
C GLN A 40 -15.88 1.52 3.07
N TYR A 41 -14.73 2.19 3.13
CA TYR A 41 -14.21 2.99 2.02
C TYR A 41 -13.77 2.10 0.87
N ILE A 42 -14.09 2.50 -0.36
CA ILE A 42 -13.67 1.80 -1.58
C ILE A 42 -12.32 2.38 -1.99
N ILE A 43 -11.29 1.56 -1.91
CA ILE A 43 -9.92 1.86 -2.32
C ILE A 43 -9.75 1.42 -3.77
N THR A 44 -9.22 2.30 -4.60
CA THR A 44 -8.99 2.05 -6.02
C THR A 44 -7.51 2.13 -6.37
N GLU A 45 -7.16 1.82 -7.62
CA GLU A 45 -5.79 1.85 -8.14
C GLU A 45 -5.01 3.12 -7.77
N SER A 46 -5.63 4.31 -7.87
CA SER A 46 -4.97 5.59 -7.59
C SER A 46 -4.61 5.79 -6.11
N GLU A 47 -5.17 5.00 -5.22
CA GLU A 47 -5.00 5.09 -3.76
C GLU A 47 -4.30 3.86 -3.20
N TRP A 48 -3.84 2.96 -4.08
CA TRP A 48 -3.38 1.63 -3.71
C TRP A 48 -1.98 1.69 -3.09
N GLN A 49 -1.92 1.93 -1.79
CA GLN A 49 -0.67 2.02 -1.04
C GLN A 49 -0.27 0.66 -0.45
N ARG A 50 0.68 -0.03 -1.09
CA ARG A 50 1.20 -1.31 -0.57
C ARG A 50 2.16 -1.07 0.58
N VAL A 51 2.08 -1.92 1.61
CA VAL A 51 2.98 -1.82 2.76
C VAL A 51 4.44 -2.06 2.35
N GLN A 52 4.70 -2.90 1.35
CA GLN A 52 6.05 -3.13 0.83
C GLN A 52 6.69 -1.85 0.28
N ASP A 53 5.92 -1.01 -0.40
CA ASP A 53 6.40 0.26 -0.96
C ASP A 53 6.82 1.22 0.16
N THR A 54 6.13 1.19 1.31
CA THR A 54 6.49 2.05 2.46
C THR A 54 7.82 1.66 3.09
N VAL A 55 8.07 0.36 3.31
CA VAL A 55 9.31 -0.11 3.94
C VAL A 55 10.51 0.15 3.02
N ALA A 56 10.38 -0.16 1.73
CA ALA A 56 11.43 0.09 0.74
C ALA A 56 11.82 1.58 0.69
N TYR A 57 10.83 2.49 0.69
CA TYR A 57 11.10 3.93 0.73
C TYR A 57 11.89 4.35 1.98
N TYR A 58 11.50 3.88 3.17
CA TYR A 58 12.23 4.21 4.40
C TYR A 58 13.63 3.59 4.44
N GLU A 59 13.82 2.40 3.88
CA GLU A 59 15.15 1.78 3.76
C GLU A 59 16.04 2.54 2.78
N GLU A 60 15.50 3.00 1.64
CA GLU A 60 16.21 3.87 0.71
C GLU A 60 16.55 5.22 1.33
N LEU A 61 15.63 5.84 2.07
CA LEU A 61 15.90 7.05 2.84
C LEU A 61 17.01 6.81 3.89
N LYS A 62 16.95 5.71 4.65
CA LYS A 62 17.99 5.35 5.63
C LYS A 62 19.34 5.07 4.96
N ARG A 63 19.34 4.44 3.78
CA ARG A 63 20.55 4.16 2.99
C ARG A 63 21.12 5.44 2.34
N GLY A 64 20.27 6.43 2.08
CA GLY A 64 20.63 7.74 1.52
C GLY A 64 21.15 8.75 2.53
N VAL A 65 21.04 8.50 3.85
CA VAL A 65 21.55 9.38 4.90
C VAL A 65 22.76 8.76 5.60
N MET A 66 23.92 8.90 4.95
CA MET A 66 25.17 9.13 5.67
C MET A 66 25.46 10.64 5.58
N GLY A 67 24.86 11.40 6.50
CA GLY A 67 25.19 12.79 6.79
C GLY A 67 24.10 13.81 6.51
N VAL A 68 23.27 14.12 7.51
CA VAL A 68 23.19 15.47 8.11
C VAL A 68 22.69 15.33 9.55
N LEU A 69 23.31 16.13 10.41
CA LEU A 69 23.14 16.19 11.86
C LEU A 69 21.75 16.72 12.26
N GLY A 70 21.31 16.30 13.44
CA GLY A 70 20.79 17.26 14.42
C GLY A 70 19.27 17.42 14.53
N GLU A 71 18.84 17.21 15.78
CA GLU A 71 17.78 17.95 16.49
C GLU A 71 16.37 17.32 16.55
N THR A 72 16.02 17.06 17.81
CA THR A 72 14.78 16.59 18.44
C THR A 72 13.56 17.47 18.19
N PRO A 73 12.34 16.92 18.34
CA PRO A 73 11.18 17.71 18.76
C PRO A 73 10.65 17.29 20.15
N LEU A 74 10.71 18.28 21.06
CA LEU A 74 10.00 18.52 22.33
C LEU A 74 10.01 17.45 23.44
#